data_AF-K9GA26-F1
#
_entry.id   AF-K9GA26-F1
#
_cell.length_a   1.000
_cell.length_b   1.000
_cell.length_c   1.000
_cell.angle_alpha   90.00
_cell.angle_beta   90.00
_cell.angle_gamma   90.00
#
_symmetry.space_group_name_H-M   'P 1'
#
loop_
_entity.id
_entity.type
_entity.pdbx_description
1 polymer ?
#
loop_
_entity_poly.entity_id
_entity_poly.type
_entity_poly.pdbx_seq_one_letter_code
_entity_poly.pdbx_strand_id
1 'polypeptide(L)'
;MEDIKRKGLEDVVFDVIALQEIGGQYQACSDHGTTKESFPVDLAVLEAGITRVVGKYGILKFAPLRSDDPIILQQPAEDLESKKALCYQRLHSKYSHEYVKR
;
A
#
# COMPACT_ATOMS: atom_id res chain seq x y z
N MET A 1 -4.39 7.31 -8.82
CA MET A 1 -3.95 8.71 -9.07
C MET A 1 -5.10 9.72 -8.96
N GLU A 2 -6.30 9.41 -9.44
CA GLU A 2 -7.47 10.31 -9.30
C GLU A 2 -7.85 10.62 -7.85
N ASP A 3 -7.76 9.65 -6.94
CA ASP A 3 -8.02 9.88 -5.51
C ASP A 3 -7.06 10.90 -4.88
N ILE A 4 -5.77 10.86 -5.24
CA ILE A 4 -4.74 11.81 -4.79
C ILE A 4 -5.10 13.22 -5.26
N LYS A 5 -5.47 13.36 -6.54
CA LYS A 5 -5.91 14.64 -7.12
C LYS A 5 -7.16 15.17 -6.42
N ARG A 6 -8.16 14.32 -6.19
CA ARG A 6 -9.39 14.68 -5.48
C ARG A 6 -9.12 15.15 -4.05
N LYS A 7 -8.06 14.63 -3.41
CA LYS A 7 -7.64 15.03 -2.06
C LYS A 7 -6.72 16.25 -2.05
N GLY A 8 -6.29 16.76 -3.20
CA GLY A 8 -5.38 17.90 -3.35
C GLY A 8 -3.99 17.57 -2.79
N LEU A 9 -3.42 16.46 -3.23
CA LEU A 9 -2.14 15.92 -2.75
C LEU A 9 -1.12 15.72 -3.88
N GLU A 10 -1.47 16.08 -5.12
CA GLU A 10 -0.63 15.94 -6.32
C GLU A 10 0.67 16.73 -6.28
N ASP A 11 0.76 17.77 -5.44
CA ASP A 11 1.96 18.58 -5.22
C ASP A 11 2.93 17.93 -4.23
N VAL A 12 2.48 16.96 -3.43
CA VAL A 12 3.26 16.34 -2.37
C VAL A 12 3.49 14.84 -2.55
N VAL A 13 2.67 14.16 -3.35
CA VAL A 13 2.87 12.76 -3.70
C VAL A 13 3.72 12.67 -4.96
N PHE A 14 4.94 12.17 -4.79
CA PHE A 14 5.93 12.01 -5.84
C PHE A 14 5.66 10.77 -6.70
N ASP A 15 5.28 9.65 -6.08
CA ASP A 15 4.94 8.42 -6.80
C ASP A 15 3.96 7.53 -6.02
N VAL A 16 3.34 6.60 -6.75
CA VAL A 16 2.32 5.67 -6.27
C VAL A 16 2.63 4.28 -6.79
N ILE A 17 3.03 3.39 -5.90
CA ILE A 17 3.32 2.00 -6.23
C ILE A 17 2.11 1.16 -5.84
N ALA A 18 1.39 0.65 -6.85
CA ALA A 18 0.25 -0.23 -6.63
C ALA A 18 0.73 -1.63 -6.19
N LEU A 19 0.15 -2.14 -5.11
CA LEU A 19 0.49 -3.44 -4.52
C LEU A 19 -0.54 -4.53 -4.84
N GLN A 20 -1.45 -4.30 -5.78
CA GLN A 20 -2.53 -5.24 -6.18
C GLN A 20 -1.99 -6.59 -6.71
N GLU A 21 -0.81 -6.59 -7.34
CA GLU A 21 -0.17 -7.83 -7.83
C GLU A 21 0.47 -8.64 -6.70
N ILE A 22 0.69 -8.01 -5.54
CA ILE A 22 1.36 -8.61 -4.39
C ILE A 22 0.33 -9.09 -3.37
N GLY A 23 -0.78 -8.38 -3.21
CA GLY A 23 -1.93 -8.80 -2.42
C GLY A 23 -3.23 -8.49 -3.16
N GLY A 24 -4.22 -9.36 -3.02
CA GLY A 24 -5.55 -9.17 -3.60
C GLY A 24 -6.35 -8.06 -2.91
N GLN A 25 -7.66 -8.03 -3.19
CA GLN A 25 -8.54 -6.97 -2.72
C GLN A 25 -8.43 -6.80 -1.20
N TYR A 26 -8.06 -5.58 -0.79
CA TYR A 26 -7.97 -5.25 0.62
C TYR A 26 -9.39 -4.90 1.09
N GLN A 27 -10.00 -5.80 1.86
CA GLN A 27 -11.22 -5.47 2.57
C GLN A 27 -10.81 -4.68 3.82
N ALA A 28 -10.62 -3.37 3.66
CA ALA A 28 -10.36 -2.51 4.81
C ALA A 28 -11.52 -2.66 5.78
N CYS A 29 -11.22 -3.07 7.01
CA CYS A 29 -12.16 -3.06 8.13
C CYS A 29 -12.32 -1.61 8.61
N SER A 30 -12.79 -0.74 7.72
CA SER A 30 -13.23 0.61 8.09
C SER A 30 -14.75 0.58 8.23
N ASP A 31 -15.24 1.04 9.37
CA ASP A 31 -16.66 1.38 9.66
C ASP A 31 -17.28 2.41 8.68
N HIS A 32 -16.57 2.75 7.61
CA HIS A 32 -16.97 3.66 6.55
C HIS A 32 -17.21 2.83 5.30
N GLY A 33 -18.48 2.43 5.11
CA GLY A 33 -19.01 1.63 4.01
C GLY A 33 -18.06 1.45 2.83
N THR A 34 -17.52 0.24 2.73
CA THR A 34 -16.54 -0.16 1.72
C THR A 34 -17.13 -0.05 0.31
N THR A 35 -16.56 0.81 -0.51
CA THR A 35 -16.68 0.68 -1.97
C THR A 35 -15.83 -0.50 -2.40
N LYS A 36 -16.41 -1.45 -3.15
CA LYS A 36 -15.86 -2.76 -3.57
C LYS A 36 -14.55 -2.73 -4.40
N GLU A 37 -13.77 -1.65 -4.39
CA GLU A 37 -12.66 -1.42 -5.34
C GLU A 37 -11.41 -0.77 -4.71
N SER A 38 -11.20 -0.85 -3.39
CA SER A 38 -9.95 -0.37 -2.77
C SER A 38 -8.83 -1.41 -2.87
N PHE A 39 -7.65 -0.98 -3.31
CA PHE A 39 -6.42 -1.78 -3.32
C PHE A 39 -5.29 -1.07 -2.56
N PRO A 40 -4.33 -1.81 -1.99
CA PRO A 40 -3.23 -1.23 -1.25
C PRO A 40 -2.25 -0.55 -2.21
N VAL A 41 -1.78 0.64 -1.81
CA VAL A 41 -0.75 1.41 -2.51
C VAL A 41 0.30 1.86 -1.51
N ASP A 42 1.55 1.93 -1.97
CA ASP A 42 2.59 2.66 -1.27
C ASP A 42 2.79 4.03 -1.92
N LEU A 43 2.84 5.08 -1.10
CA LEU A 43 2.96 6.46 -1.54
C LEU A 43 4.36 6.97 -1.24
N ALA A 44 5.10 7.36 -2.28
CA ALA A 44 6.30 8.17 -2.10
C ALA A 44 5.87 9.62 -1.89
N VAL A 45 6.00 10.14 -0.67
CA VAL A 45 5.54 11.48 -0.28
C VAL A 45 6.74 12.35 0.06
N LEU A 46 6.73 13.61 -0.37
CA LEU A 46 7.70 14.62 0.07
C LEU A 46 7.58 14.85 1.58
N GLU A 47 8.69 15.11 2.25
CA GLU A 47 8.72 15.31 3.71
C GLU A 47 7.70 16.38 4.18
N ALA A 48 7.63 17.51 3.48
CA ALA A 48 6.68 18.59 3.76
C ALA A 48 5.20 18.18 3.60
N GLY A 49 4.93 17.09 2.88
CA GLY A 49 3.60 16.56 2.59
C GLY A 49 3.08 15.52 3.56
N ILE A 50 3.93 14.95 4.41
CA ILE A 50 3.60 13.79 5.26
C ILE A 50 2.34 14.08 6.10
N THR A 51 2.32 15.20 6.84
CA THR A 51 1.18 15.57 7.70
C THR A 51 -0.11 15.76 6.91
N ARG A 52 -0.05 16.34 5.70
CA ARG A 52 -1.22 16.53 4.83
C ARG A 52 -1.77 15.20 4.33
N VAL A 53 -0.90 14.30 3.88
CA VAL A 53 -1.28 12.96 3.42
C VAL A 53 -1.92 12.18 4.57
N VAL A 54 -1.28 12.15 5.75
CA VAL A 54 -1.83 11.50 6.95
C VAL A 54 -3.18 12.10 7.34
N GLY A 55 -3.35 13.43 7.29
CA GLY A 55 -4.63 14.08 7.59
C GLY A 55 -5.76 13.70 6.62
N LYS A 56 -5.46 13.41 5.35
CA LYS A 56 -6.47 13.07 4.32
C LYS A 56 -6.80 11.58 4.24
N TYR A 57 -5.86 10.70 4.59
CA TYR A 57 -6.06 9.25 4.62
C TYR A 57 -6.34 8.71 6.02
N GLY A 58 -6.14 9.53 7.05
CA GLY A 58 -6.27 9.17 8.45
C GLY A 58 -5.00 8.56 9.04
N ILE A 59 -5.01 8.38 10.37
CA ILE A 59 -4.06 7.50 11.04
C ILE A 59 -4.41 6.10 10.58
N LEU A 60 -3.76 5.65 9.52
CA LEU A 60 -3.71 4.23 9.28
C LEU A 60 -2.95 3.66 10.49
N LYS A 61 -3.61 2.83 11.32
CA LYS A 61 -2.90 1.88 12.19
C LYS A 61 -2.21 0.83 11.31
N PHE A 62 -1.51 1.29 10.29
CA PHE A 62 -0.76 0.52 9.34
C PHE A 62 0.59 0.30 9.99
N ALA A 63 0.67 -0.85 10.63
CA ALA A 63 1.96 -1.46 10.87
C ALA A 63 2.22 -2.28 9.60
N PRO A 64 3.08 -1.81 8.69
CA PRO A 64 3.31 -2.47 7.42
C PRO A 64 3.76 -3.91 7.65
N LEU A 65 3.17 -4.83 6.89
CA LEU A 65 3.62 -6.23 6.78
C LEU A 65 3.47 -6.99 8.09
N ARG A 66 2.41 -6.68 8.83
CA ARG A 66 2.02 -7.49 9.97
C ARG A 66 1.61 -8.88 9.49
N SER A 67 1.77 -9.85 10.37
CA SER A 67 1.37 -11.24 10.13
C SER A 67 -0.09 -11.40 9.68
N ASP A 68 -0.97 -10.51 10.15
CA ASP A 68 -2.40 -10.49 9.84
C ASP A 68 -2.76 -9.58 8.66
N ASP A 69 -1.80 -8.91 8.04
CA ASP A 69 -2.09 -8.10 6.86
C ASP A 69 -2.52 -8.99 5.68
N PRO A 70 -3.58 -8.62 4.95
CA PRO A 70 -4.00 -9.32 3.74
C PRO A 70 -2.88 -9.53 2.71
N ILE A 71 -1.95 -8.57 2.58
CA ILE A 71 -0.81 -8.69 1.66
C ILE A 71 0.16 -9.82 2.07
N ILE A 72 0.23 -10.15 3.36
CA ILE A 72 0.99 -11.29 3.88
C ILE A 72 0.17 -12.57 3.75
N LEU A 73 -1.08 -12.56 4.23
CA LEU A 73 -1.93 -13.76 4.30
C LEU A 73 -2.23 -14.39 2.94
N GLN A 74 -2.26 -13.58 1.87
CA GLN A 74 -2.57 -14.03 0.51
C GLN A 74 -1.36 -14.56 -0.27
N GLN A 75 -0.16 -14.57 0.33
CA GLN A 75 0.99 -15.18 -0.33
C GLN A 75 0.81 -16.70 -0.48
N PRO A 76 1.26 -17.29 -1.61
CA PRO A 76 1.13 -18.72 -1.88
C PRO A 76 2.19 -19.53 -1.12
N ALA A 77 2.06 -19.58 0.21
CA ALA A 77 2.85 -20.42 1.10
C ALA A 77 1.95 -20.92 2.25
N GLU A 78 2.34 -22.01 2.91
CA GLU A 78 1.54 -22.60 3.99
C GLU A 78 1.80 -21.91 5.33
N ASP A 79 3.08 -21.78 5.70
CA ASP A 79 3.49 -21.17 6.96
C ASP A 79 3.65 -19.64 6.85
N LEU A 80 3.45 -18.97 7.99
CA LEU A 80 3.44 -17.52 8.07
C LEU A 80 4.81 -16.88 7.74
N GLU A 81 5.91 -17.53 8.10
CA GLU A 81 7.25 -16.97 7.87
C GLU A 81 7.63 -17.06 6.40
N SER A 82 7.30 -18.15 5.71
CA SER A 82 7.42 -18.27 4.25
C SER A 82 6.53 -17.27 3.52
N LYS A 83 5.30 -17.03 4.01
CA LYS A 83 4.43 -15.97 3.46
C LYS A 83 5.10 -14.60 3.57
N LYS A 84 5.66 -14.25 4.73
CA LYS A 84 6.39 -13.00 4.91
C LYS A 84 7.59 -12.91 3.98
N ALA A 85 8.44 -13.93 3.96
CA ALA A 85 9.63 -13.97 3.13
C ALA A 85 9.29 -13.75 1.65
N LEU A 86 8.25 -14.43 1.15
CA LEU A 86 7.79 -14.28 -0.22
C LEU A 86 7.21 -12.88 -0.50
N CYS A 87 6.46 -12.30 0.44
CA CYS A 87 5.97 -10.94 0.32
C CYS A 87 7.12 -9.93 0.23
N TYR A 88 8.12 -10.04 1.11
CA TYR A 88 9.30 -9.17 1.09
C TYR A 88 10.07 -9.29 -0.23
N GLN A 89 10.26 -10.51 -0.73
CA GLN A 89 10.91 -10.75 -2.02
C GLN A 89 10.16 -10.08 -3.16
N ARG A 90 8.83 -10.23 -3.22
CA ARG A 90 7.97 -9.62 -4.24
C ARG A 90 7.98 -8.10 -4.17
N LEU A 91 7.90 -7.53 -2.98
CA LEU A 91 8.03 -6.09 -2.76
C LEU A 91 9.37 -5.59 -3.27
N HIS A 92 10.47 -6.23 -2.85
CA HIS A 92 11.80 -5.87 -3.30
C HIS A 92 11.90 -5.86 -4.84
N SER A 93 11.44 -6.93 -5.51
CA SER A 93 11.40 -6.99 -6.97
C SER A 93 10.55 -5.88 -7.59
N LYS A 94 9.37 -5.57 -7.00
CA LYS A 94 8.50 -4.49 -7.47
C LYS A 94 9.18 -3.14 -7.38
N TYR A 95 9.74 -2.79 -6.22
CA TYR A 95 10.48 -1.53 -6.05
C TYR A 95 11.69 -1.47 -6.97
N SER A 96 12.50 -2.52 -7.06
CA SER A 96 13.63 -2.54 -7.99
C SER A 96 13.19 -2.27 -9.43
N HIS A 97 12.07 -2.86 -9.86
CA HIS A 97 11.53 -2.63 -11.19
C HIS A 97 11.00 -1.20 -11.39
N GLU A 98 10.24 -0.66 -10.43
CA GLU A 98 9.72 0.71 -10.53
C GLU A 98 10.84 1.77 -10.48
N TYR A 99 11.88 1.56 -9.68
CA TYR A 99 13.04 2.48 -9.63
C TYR A 99 13.89 2.44 -10.89
N VAL A 100 13.95 1.31 -11.61
CA VAL A 100 14.66 1.22 -12.89
C VAL A 100 13.92 1.94 -14.02
N LYS A 101 12.60 2.14 -13.91
CA LYS A 101 11.81 2.87 -14.93
C LYS A 101 11.98 4.39 -14.87
N ARG A 102 12.54 4.92 -13.78
CA ARG A 102 12.72 6.36 -13.54
C ARG A 102 14.07 6.82 -14.06
#